data_AF-U3KZR0-F1
#
_entry.id   AF-U3KZR0-F1
#
_cell.length_a   1.000
_cell.length_b   1.000
_cell.length_c   1.000
_cell.angle_alpha   90.00
_cell.angle_beta   90.00
_cell.angle_gamma   90.00
#
_symmetry.space_group_name_H-M   'P 1'
#
loop_
_entity.id
_entity.type
_entity.pdbx_description
1 polymer ?
#
loop_
_entity_poly.entity_id
_entity_poly.type
_entity_poly.pdbx_seq_one_letter_code
_entity_poly.pdbx_strand_id
1 'polypeptide(L)' 'PLYHMGWYHLFYQYNPDAAVWGNITWGHAISTDLINWQHLPFAMVPDHWYDINGVWSGSATLLPDGKIVMLYTGDSDQE' A
#
# COMPACT_ATOMS: atom_id res chain seq x y z
N PRO A 1 -3.92 3.90 5.73
CA PRO A 1 -4.14 5.37 5.65
C PRO A 1 -3.37 6.09 6.74
N LEU A 2 -2.86 7.30 6.47
CA LEU A 2 -1.97 8.06 7.36
C LEU A 2 -2.04 9.55 7.03
N TYR A 3 -1.90 10.44 8.01
CA TYR A 3 -1.56 11.85 7.77
C TYR A 3 -0.10 12.10 8.19
N HIS A 4 0.72 12.61 7.28
CA HIS A 4 2.14 12.84 7.53
C HIS A 4 2.66 14.05 6.74
N MET A 5 3.43 14.91 7.40
CA MET A 5 4.08 16.08 6.79
C MET A 5 3.17 16.96 5.92
N GLY A 6 1.91 17.16 6.34
CA GLY A 6 0.96 18.01 5.61
C GLY A 6 0.04 17.27 4.63
N TRP A 7 0.27 15.98 4.40
CA TRP A 7 -0.43 15.19 3.38
C TRP A 7 -1.19 14.01 3.98
N TYR A 8 -2.37 13.75 3.46
CA TYR A 8 -3.07 12.49 3.62
C TYR A 8 -2.52 11.48 2.63
N HIS A 9 -2.10 10.32 3.13
CA HIS A 9 -1.62 9.19 2.35
C HIS A 9 -2.67 8.09 2.33
N LEU A 10 -3.06 7.68 1.13
CA LEU A 10 -3.91 6.53 0.88
C LEU A 10 -3.12 5.47 0.10
N PHE A 11 -3.14 4.25 0.63
CA PHE A 11 -2.65 3.06 -0.04
C PHE A 11 -3.85 2.15 -0.32
N TYR A 12 -3.85 1.46 -1.46
CA TYR A 12 -4.97 0.64 -1.90
C TYR A 12 -4.50 -0.56 -2.73
N GLN A 13 -5.20 -1.68 -2.60
CA GLN A 13 -4.96 -2.86 -3.42
C GLN A 13 -5.24 -2.54 -4.90
N TYR A 14 -4.28 -2.86 -5.75
CA TYR A 14 -4.33 -2.56 -7.17
C TYR A 14 -3.75 -3.71 -7.99
N ASN A 15 -4.47 -4.10 -9.05
CA ASN A 15 -3.98 -5.00 -10.08
C ASN A 15 -3.46 -4.14 -11.25
N PRO A 16 -2.14 -4.12 -11.52
CA PRO A 16 -1.57 -3.32 -12.61
C PRO A 16 -1.89 -3.87 -14.00
N ASP A 17 -2.26 -5.14 -14.12
CA ASP A 17 -2.36 -5.84 -15.41
C ASP A 17 -3.80 -6.01 -15.90
N ALA A 18 -4.79 -5.94 -15.01
CA ALA A 18 -6.18 -6.21 -15.38
C ALA A 18 -7.22 -5.54 -14.47
N ALA A 19 -8.43 -5.37 -15.00
CA ALA A 19 -9.60 -4.88 -14.27
C ALA A 19 -10.33 -6.00 -13.49
N VAL A 20 -9.57 -6.96 -12.96
CA VAL A 20 -10.07 -8.07 -12.12
C VAL A 20 -9.17 -8.21 -10.90
N TRP A 21 -9.64 -8.91 -9.87
CA TRP A 21 -8.82 -9.19 -8.70
C TRP A 21 -7.68 -10.17 -9.04
N GLY A 22 -6.48 -9.90 -8.54
CA GLY A 22 -5.25 -10.67 -8.78
C GLY A 22 -4.01 -9.78 -8.82
N ASN A 23 -2.82 -10.37 -8.73
CA ASN A 23 -1.52 -9.68 -8.75
C ASN A 23 -1.50 -8.39 -7.88
N ILE A 24 -1.89 -8.54 -6.61
CA ILE A 24 -2.18 -7.40 -5.76
C ILE A 24 -0.89 -6.67 -5.37
N THR A 25 -0.84 -5.39 -5.75
CA THR A 25 0.17 -4.39 -5.37
C THR A 25 -0.49 -3.28 -4.54
N TRP A 26 0.31 -2.42 -3.90
CA TRP A 26 -0.20 -1.21 -3.27
C TRP A 26 -0.01 0.01 -4.16
N GLY A 27 -1.11 0.49 -4.73
CA GLY A 27 -1.18 1.84 -5.28
C GLY A 27 -1.05 2.88 -4.17
N HIS A 28 -0.56 4.07 -4.51
CA HIS A 28 -0.36 5.16 -3.55
C HIS A 28 -0.86 6.48 -4.14
N ALA A 29 -1.69 7.18 -3.37
CA ALA A 29 -2.09 8.54 -3.67
C ALA A 29 -1.96 9.44 -2.45
N ILE A 30 -1.69 10.72 -2.69
CA ILE A 30 -1.65 11.76 -1.65
C ILE A 30 -2.66 12.85 -1.92
N SER A 31 -3.14 13.49 -0.86
CA SER A 31 -4.08 14.61 -0.92
C SER A 31 -3.86 15.58 0.24
N THR A 32 -4.18 16.85 0.06
CA THR A 32 -4.25 17.84 1.16
C THR A 32 -5.65 17.98 1.76
N ASP A 33 -6.68 17.46 1.09
CA ASP A 33 -8.09 17.70 1.43
C ASP A 33 -8.97 16.45 1.42
N LEU A 34 -8.40 15.27 1.21
CA LEU A 34 -9.08 13.96 1.07
C LEU A 34 -10.00 13.85 -0.15
N ILE A 35 -10.03 14.84 -1.04
CA ILE A 35 -10.93 14.89 -2.20
C ILE A 35 -10.12 14.87 -3.50
N ASN A 36 -9.11 15.72 -3.60
CA ASN A 36 -8.25 15.85 -4.77
C ASN A 36 -6.99 15.02 -4.57
N TRP A 37 -6.79 14.00 -5.41
CA TRP A 37 -5.72 13.01 -5.24
C TRP A 37 -4.67 13.13 -6.34
N GLN A 38 -3.40 13.11 -5.94
CA GLN A 38 -2.26 12.93 -6.83
C GLN A 38 -1.74 11.50 -6.70
N HIS A 39 -1.70 10.76 -7.81
CA HIS A 39 -1.12 9.43 -7.85
C HIS A 39 0.41 9.50 -7.80
N LEU A 40 0.99 8.60 -6.99
CA LEU A 40 2.42 8.37 -6.86
C LEU A 40 2.77 6.98 -7.39
N PRO A 41 4.07 6.64 -7.53
CA PRO A 41 4.49 5.28 -7.85
C PRO A 41 3.93 4.25 -6.87
N PHE A 42 3.90 2.97 -7.27
CA PHE A 42 3.49 1.89 -6.38
C PHE A 42 4.34 1.90 -5.11
N ALA A 43 3.67 1.79 -3.97
CA ALA A 43 4.34 1.79 -2.67
C ALA A 43 4.95 0.42 -2.34
N MET A 44 4.28 -0.66 -2.75
CA MET A 44 4.73 -2.03 -2.56
C MET A 44 4.28 -2.91 -3.71
N VAL A 45 5.13 -3.85 -4.10
CA VAL A 45 4.89 -4.85 -5.15
C VAL A 45 5.33 -6.22 -4.61
N PRO A 46 4.77 -7.34 -5.13
CA PRO A 46 5.27 -8.68 -4.83
C PRO A 46 6.72 -8.84 -5.30
N ASP A 47 7.68 -8.74 -4.41
CA ASP A 47 9.12 -8.80 -4.73
C ASP A 47 9.93 -9.66 -3.77
N HIS A 48 9.30 -10.26 -2.76
CA HIS A 48 9.95 -11.17 -1.82
C HIS A 48 9.22 -12.52 -1.72
N TRP A 49 9.90 -13.54 -1.19
CA TRP A 49 9.34 -14.89 -1.08
C TRP A 49 8.10 -14.97 -0.17
N TYR A 50 7.98 -14.08 0.80
CA TYR A 50 6.89 -14.07 1.79
C TYR A 50 5.63 -13.34 1.30
N ASP A 51 5.69 -12.69 0.13
CA ASP A 51 4.55 -11.97 -0.46
C ASP A 51 4.48 -12.16 -1.98
N ILE A 52 5.12 -13.20 -2.50
CA ILE A 52 5.34 -13.44 -3.94
C ILE A 52 4.04 -13.51 -4.75
N ASN A 53 2.92 -13.88 -4.11
CA ASN A 53 1.61 -13.97 -4.76
C ASN A 53 0.76 -12.70 -4.57
N GLY A 54 1.16 -11.80 -3.67
CA GLY A 54 0.41 -10.59 -3.40
C GLY A 54 0.80 -9.88 -2.11
N VAL A 55 0.79 -8.55 -2.17
CA VAL A 55 0.91 -7.65 -1.02
C VAL A 55 -0.50 -7.22 -0.60
N TRP A 56 -1.11 -7.96 0.32
CA TRP A 56 -2.50 -7.74 0.72
C TRP A 56 -2.64 -6.56 1.68
N SER A 57 -3.83 -6.38 2.24
CA SER A 57 -4.20 -5.26 3.09
C SER A 57 -3.31 -5.15 4.33
N GLY A 58 -3.20 -3.91 4.83
CA GLY A 58 -2.36 -3.58 5.96
C GLY A 58 -2.72 -2.23 6.56
N SER A 59 -1.97 -1.84 7.59
CA SER A 59 -2.16 -0.58 8.32
C SER A 59 -0.82 0.09 8.60
N ALA A 60 -0.82 1.42 8.59
CA ALA A 60 0.32 2.25 8.95
C ALA A 60 0.21 2.68 10.41
N THR A 61 1.33 2.63 11.14
CA THR A 61 1.46 3.13 12.51
C THR A 61 2.60 4.14 12.57
N LEU A 62 2.33 5.33 13.11
CA LEU A 62 3.35 6.30 13.48
C LEU A 62 3.86 5.97 14.89
N LEU A 63 5.12 5.60 15.01
CA LEU A 63 5.76 5.28 16.27
C LEU A 63 6.12 6.55 17.05
N PRO A 64 6.33 6.47 18.38
CA PRO A 64 6.70 7.62 19.20
C PRO A 64 8.02 8.30 18.80
N ASP A 65 8.94 7.57 18.15
CA ASP A 65 10.21 8.11 17.63
C ASP A 65 10.07 8.80 16.26
N GLY A 66 8.84 8.91 15.75
CA GLY A 66 8.52 9.55 14.47
C GLY A 66 8.62 8.63 13.25
N LYS A 67 9.03 7.37 13.41
CA LYS A 67 9.05 6.41 12.29
C LYS A 67 7.65 5.97 11.92
N ILE A 68 7.43 5.74 10.63
CA ILE A 68 6.22 5.10 10.13
C ILE A 68 6.54 3.65 9.83
N VAL A 69 5.75 2.73 10.38
CA VAL A 69 5.82 1.30 10.09
C VAL A 69 4.51 0.88 9.44
N MET A 70 4.60 0.10 8.37
CA MET A 70 3.45 -0.52 7.73
C MET A 70 3.49 -2.02 7.99
N LEU A 71 2.44 -2.54 8.62
CA LEU A 71 2.21 -3.97 8.75
C LEU A 71 1.18 -4.37 7.70
N TYR A 72 1.47 -5.40 6.92
CA TYR A 72 0.62 -5.92 5.86
C TYR A 72 0.64 -7.45 5.87
N THR A 73 -0.36 -8.05 5.22
CA THR A 73 -0.39 -9.50 4.99
C THR A 73 0.28 -9.80 3.64
N GLY A 74 1.32 -10.62 3.64
CA GLY A 74 1.90 -11.19 2.42
C GLY A 74 1.24 -12.53 2.10
N ASP A 75 1.03 -12.79 0.81
CA ASP A 75 0.60 -14.10 0.32
C ASP A 75 1.81 -14.88 -0.21
N SER A 76 2.08 -16.01 0.44
CA SER A 76 3.16 -16.95 0.09
C SER A 76 2.63 -18.35 -0.25
N ASP A 77 1.31 -18.52 -0.38
CA ASP A 77 0.71 -19.84 -0.57
C ASP A 77 1.16 -20.47 -1.89
N GLN A 78 1.62 -21.72 -1.83
CA GLN A 78 2.12 -22.45 -3.01
C GLN A 78 1.10 -23.47 -3.55
N GLU A 79 -0.18 -23.30 -3.20
CA GLU A 79 -1.26 -24.23 -3.56
C GLU A 79 -1.72 -24.08 -5.02
#